data_AF-A0A068R7G9-F1
#
_entry.id   AF-A0A068R7G9-F1
#
_cell.length_a   1.000
_cell.length_b   1.000
_cell.length_c   1.000
_cell.angle_alpha   90.00
_cell.angle_beta   90.00
_cell.angle_gamma   90.00
#
_symmetry.space_group_name_H-M   'P 1'
#
loop_
_entity.id
_entity.type
_entity.pdbx_description
1 polymer ?
#
loop_
_entity_poly.entity_id
_entity_poly.type
_entity_poly.pdbx_seq_one_letter_code
_entity_poly.pdbx_strand_id
1 'polypeptide(L)' 'MTMFTYKKQLNMRILHTTVQIGLRNKKVENHVNQWIINIEDMTSRAHYIHELVKMNKLDMAYAFLPKERIYLV' A
#
# COMPACT_ATOMS: atom_id res chain seq x y z
N MET A 1 25.67 23.73 -20.53
CA MET A 1 24.67 22.65 -20.64
C MET A 1 23.54 22.97 -19.67
N THR A 2 22.53 23.70 -20.12
CA THR A 2 21.55 24.36 -19.25
C THR A 2 20.42 23.40 -18.91
N MET A 3 20.24 23.07 -17.63
CA MET A 3 19.06 22.33 -17.15
C MET A 3 17.83 23.25 -17.20
N PHE A 4 16.90 22.97 -18.09
CA PHE A 4 15.55 23.55 -18.06
C PHE A 4 14.73 22.88 -16.97
N THR A 5 14.46 23.61 -15.87
CA THR A 5 13.48 23.18 -14.86
C THR A 5 12.08 23.52 -15.39
N TYR A 6 11.36 22.52 -15.87
CA TYR A 6 9.95 22.67 -16.25
C TYR A 6 9.08 22.81 -15.00
N LYS A 7 8.59 24.03 -14.72
CA LYS A 7 7.57 24.27 -13.70
C LYS A 7 6.20 24.35 -14.39
N LYS A 8 5.52 23.20 -14.53
CA LYS A 8 4.14 23.18 -15.05
C LYS A 8 3.18 23.56 -13.92
N GLN A 9 2.62 24.76 -13.97
CA GLN A 9 1.57 25.17 -13.06
C GLN A 9 0.23 24.61 -13.56
N LEU A 10 -0.35 23.70 -12.78
CA LEU A 10 -1.56 22.96 -13.13
C LEU A 10 -2.78 23.72 -12.58
N ASN A 11 -3.45 24.49 -13.44
CA ASN A 11 -4.71 25.14 -13.08
C ASN A 11 -5.87 24.17 -13.33
N MET A 12 -6.18 23.30 -12.36
CA MET A 12 -7.22 22.28 -12.53
C MET A 12 -8.59 22.79 -12.09
N ARG A 13 -9.48 23.00 -13.06
CA ARG A 13 -10.93 22.87 -12.86
C ARG A 13 -11.18 21.42 -12.49
N ILE A 14 -11.91 21.16 -11.40
CA ILE A 14 -12.02 19.84 -10.76
C ILE A 14 -12.74 18.86 -11.71
N LEU A 15 -11.99 18.20 -12.59
CA LEU A 15 -12.36 16.93 -13.17
C LEU A 15 -11.74 15.86 -12.28
N HIS A 16 -12.54 14.87 -11.85
CA HIS A 16 -12.09 13.72 -11.08
C HIS A 16 -11.26 12.75 -11.94
N THR A 17 -10.19 13.23 -12.57
CA THR A 17 -9.25 12.38 -13.28
C THR A 17 -8.17 11.93 -12.31
N THR A 18 -8.02 10.62 -12.17
CA THR A 18 -6.90 10.03 -11.44
C THR A 18 -5.60 10.32 -12.18
N VAL A 19 -4.69 11.04 -11.54
CA VAL A 19 -3.35 11.30 -12.08
C VAL A 19 -2.37 10.36 -11.40
N GLN A 20 -1.69 9.51 -12.18
CA GLN A 20 -0.59 8.70 -11.69
C GLN A 20 0.72 9.50 -11.81
N ILE A 21 1.28 9.90 -10.66
CA ILE A 21 2.57 10.61 -10.59
C ILE A 21 3.60 9.62 -10.05
N GLY A 22 4.56 9.22 -10.89
CA GLY A 22 5.68 8.40 -10.43
C GLY A 22 6.63 9.20 -9.55
N LEU A 23 6.78 8.80 -8.29
CA LEU A 23 7.85 9.30 -7.42
C LEU A 23 9.19 8.76 -7.93
N ARG A 24 10.24 9.59 -7.97
CA ARG A 24 11.59 9.21 -8.40
C ARG A 24 12.64 9.60 -7.35
N ASN A 25 13.77 8.89 -7.37
CA ASN A 25 15.01 9.21 -6.66
C ASN A 25 14.82 9.31 -5.13
N LYS A 26 15.54 10.23 -4.48
CA LYS A 26 15.62 10.43 -3.02
C LYS A 26 14.27 10.60 -2.30
N LYS A 27 13.21 11.02 -3.03
CA LYS A 27 11.85 11.06 -2.48
C LYS A 27 11.28 9.66 -2.23
N VAL A 28 11.60 8.68 -3.08
CA VAL A 28 11.17 7.29 -2.91
C VAL A 28 11.89 6.69 -1.70
N GLU A 29 13.20 6.87 -1.61
CA GLU A 29 14.02 6.38 -0.50
C GLU A 29 13.53 6.93 0.85
N ASN A 30 13.31 8.23 0.95
CA ASN A 30 12.75 8.83 2.17
C ASN A 30 11.35 8.30 2.48
N HIS A 31 10.51 8.09 1.47
CA HIS A 31 9.16 7.59 1.72
C HIS A 31 9.18 6.14 2.22
N VAL A 32 9.94 5.27 1.54
CA VAL A 32 10.12 3.87 1.94
C VAL A 32 10.71 3.77 3.34
N ASN A 33 11.78 4.53 3.63
CA ASN A 33 12.50 4.37 4.89
C ASN A 33 11.87 5.11 6.07
N GLN A 34 11.09 6.17 5.84
CA GLN A 34 10.50 6.98 6.92
C GLN A 34 9.02 6.67 7.17
N TRP A 35 8.29 6.14 6.19
CA TRP A 35 6.84 5.92 6.31
C TRP A 35 6.47 4.46 6.53
N ILE A 36 7.32 3.51 6.12
CA ILE A 36 7.07 2.10 6.40
C ILE A 36 7.40 1.84 7.86
N ILE A 37 6.37 1.61 8.66
CA ILE A 37 6.49 1.33 10.10
C ILE A 37 6.83 -0.15 10.33
N ASN A 38 6.28 -1.05 9.51
CA ASN A 38 6.52 -2.48 9.60
C ASN A 38 6.20 -3.19 8.27
N ILE A 39 6.88 -4.29 7.99
CA ILE A 39 6.57 -5.24 6.91
C ILE A 39 6.59 -6.63 7.53
N GLU A 40 5.51 -7.39 7.35
CA GLU A 40 5.41 -8.77 7.81
C GLU A 40 5.06 -9.67 6.63
N ASP A 41 5.79 -10.77 6.46
CA ASP A 41 5.46 -11.77 5.44
C ASP A 41 4.23 -12.58 5.87
N MET A 42 3.17 -12.46 5.09
CA MET A 42 1.89 -13.15 5.33
C MET A 42 1.73 -14.43 4.49
N THR A 43 2.72 -14.80 3.68
CA THR A 43 2.58 -15.88 2.69
C THR A 43 2.23 -17.22 3.35
N SER A 44 3.00 -17.65 4.35
CA SER A 44 2.72 -18.91 5.07
C SER A 44 1.37 -18.89 5.78
N ARG A 45 0.99 -17.73 6.35
CA ARG A 45 -0.31 -17.55 7.00
C ARG A 45 -1.47 -17.67 6.00
N ALA A 46 -1.33 -17.07 4.83
CA ALA A 46 -2.34 -17.16 3.76
C ALA A 46 -2.52 -18.60 3.28
N HIS A 47 -1.43 -19.34 3.08
CA HIS A 47 -1.50 -20.76 2.75
C HIS A 47 -2.21 -21.57 3.84
N TYR A 48 -1.91 -21.31 5.10
CA TYR A 48 -2.56 -22.01 6.21
C TYR A 48 -4.07 -21.75 6.28
N ILE A 49 -4.48 -20.48 6.13
CA ILE A 49 -5.90 -20.10 6.05
C ILE A 49 -6.57 -20.80 4.86
N HIS A 50 -5.91 -20.85 3.69
CA HIS A 50 -6.43 -21.52 2.51
C HIS A 50 -6.70 -23.01 2.75
N GLU A 51 -5.80 -23.71 3.46
CA GLU A 51 -6.00 -25.12 3.82
C GLU A 51 -7.18 -25.31 4.79
N LEU A 52 -7.37 -24.41 5.76
CA LEU A 52 -8.53 -24.44 6.65
C LEU A 52 -9.84 -24.22 5.88
N VAL A 53 -9.86 -23.31 4.90
CA VAL A 53 -11.03 -23.07 4.03
C VAL A 53 -11.33 -24.31 3.20
N LYS A 54 -10.33 -24.95 2.60
CA LYS A 54 -10.49 -26.22 1.87
C LYS A 54 -11.10 -27.33 2.72
N MET A 55 -10.76 -27.36 4.00
CA MET A 55 -11.31 -28.32 4.97
C MET A 55 -12.67 -27.90 5.57
N ASN A 56 -13.28 -26.81 5.07
CA ASN A 56 -14.52 -26.21 5.59
C ASN A 56 -14.45 -25.82 7.09
N LYS A 57 -13.23 -25.55 7.60
CA LYS A 57 -12.95 -25.14 8.98
C LYS A 57 -12.96 -23.62 9.12
N LEU A 58 -14.10 -23.01 8.81
CA LEU A 58 -14.20 -21.56 8.64
C LEU A 58 -13.96 -20.78 9.93
N ASP A 59 -14.46 -21.25 11.08
CA ASP A 59 -14.23 -20.58 12.37
C ASP A 59 -12.75 -20.45 12.70
N MET A 60 -11.97 -21.50 12.42
CA MET A 60 -10.52 -21.47 12.58
C MET A 60 -9.88 -20.54 11.54
N ALA A 61 -10.31 -20.58 10.27
CA ALA A 61 -9.80 -19.68 9.26
C ALA A 61 -9.99 -18.19 9.64
N TYR A 62 -11.18 -17.84 10.15
CA TYR A 62 -11.50 -16.49 10.64
C TYR A 62 -10.64 -16.09 11.85
N ALA A 63 -10.41 -17.00 12.80
CA ALA A 63 -9.55 -16.74 13.96
C ALA A 63 -8.10 -16.41 13.54
N PHE A 64 -7.65 -16.90 12.38
CA PHE A 64 -6.33 -16.62 11.83
C PHE A 64 -6.25 -15.37 10.97
N LEU A 65 -7.31 -14.59 10.75
CA LEU A 65 -7.21 -13.32 10.00
C LEU A 65 -6.47 -12.23 10.81
N PRO A 66 -5.73 -11.32 10.15
CA PRO A 66 -5.19 -10.15 10.80
C PRO A 66 -6.34 -9.26 11.34
N LYS A 67 -6.16 -8.70 12.54
CA LYS A 67 -7.16 -7.82 13.13
C LYS A 67 -7.11 -6.46 12.45
N GLU A 68 -8.15 -6.12 11.70
CA GLU A 68 -8.33 -4.77 11.17
C GLU A 68 -8.51 -3.77 12.31
N ARG A 69 -7.94 -2.58 12.16
CA ARG A 69 -8.05 -1.49 13.13
C ARG A 69 -8.51 -0.24 12.41
N ILE A 70 -9.44 0.49 13.02
CA ILE A 70 -9.83 1.81 12.55
C ILE A 70 -8.62 2.73 12.68
N TYR A 71 -8.27 3.41 11.59
CA TYR A 71 -7.28 4.47 11.63
C TYR A 71 -7.96 5.72 12.19
N LEU A 72 -7.72 6.02 13.46
CA LEU A 72 -8.18 7.26 14.08
C LEU A 72 -7.32 8.40 13.55
N VAL A 73 -7.94 9.34 12.83
CA VAL A 73 -7.31 10.56 12.28
C VAL A 73 -7.51 11.72 13.24
#